data_AF-A0A352L656-F1
#
_entry.id   AF-A0A352L656-F1
#
_cell.length_a   1.000
_cell.length_b   1.000
_cell.length_c   1.000
_cell.angle_alpha   90.00
_cell.angle_beta   90.00
_cell.angle_gamma   90.00
#
_symmetry.space_group_name_H-M   'P 1'
#
loop_
_entity.id
_entity.type
_entity.pdbx_description
1 polymer ?
#
loop_
_entity_poly.entity_id
_entity_poly.type
_entity_poly.pdbx_seq_one_letter_code
_entity_poly.pdbx_strand_id
1 'polypeptide(L)' 'EQGREEGREQGREEGRVKGEILLLQKLLLLPVWTDSQFAACTVQELSQVSADLQHRLIAGRS' A
#
# COMPACT_ATOMS: atom_id res chain seq x y z
N GLU A 1 -17.82 4.85 -22.80
CA GLU A 1 -16.89 3.69 -22.68
C GLU A 1 -15.76 3.90 -21.66
N GLN A 2 -15.42 5.16 -21.30
CA GLN A 2 -14.26 5.51 -20.46
C GLN A 2 -14.29 5.00 -19.00
N GLY A 3 -15.46 4.91 -18.34
CA GLY A 3 -15.51 4.51 -16.92
C GLY A 3 -15.09 3.07 -16.63
N ARG A 4 -15.01 2.18 -17.64
CA ARG A 4 -14.52 0.79 -17.46
C ARG A 4 -13.00 0.69 -17.47
N GLU A 5 -12.32 1.64 -18.10
CA GLU A 5 -10.86 1.61 -18.24
C GLU A 5 -10.21 2.23 -17.01
N GLU A 6 -10.74 3.38 -16.56
CA GLU A 6 -10.33 4.06 -15.32
C GLU A 6 -10.48 3.16 -14.08
N GLY A 7 -11.59 2.42 -13.98
CA GLY A 7 -11.80 1.49 -12.87
C GLY A 7 -10.84 0.30 -12.85
N ARG A 8 -10.32 -0.14 -14.01
CA ARG A 8 -9.29 -1.19 -14.07
C ARG A 8 -7.92 -0.65 -13.71
N GLU A 9 -7.60 0.56 -14.16
CA GLU A 9 -6.31 1.19 -13.88
C GLU A 9 -6.18 1.53 -12.39
N GLN A 10 -7.22 2.11 -11.78
CA GLN A 10 -7.28 2.33 -10.34
C GLN A 10 -7.15 1.01 -9.56
N GLY A 11 -7.86 -0.05 -9.96
CA GLY A 11 -7.76 -1.34 -9.27
C GLY A 11 -6.36 -1.98 -9.32
N ARG A 12 -5.62 -1.78 -10.42
CA ARG A 12 -4.23 -2.26 -10.52
C ARG A 12 -3.29 -1.46 -9.63
N GLU A 13 -3.41 -0.14 -9.64
CA GLU A 13 -2.56 0.73 -8.85
C GLU A 13 -2.79 0.50 -7.35
N GLU A 14 -4.05 0.39 -6.94
CA GLU A 14 -4.42 0.09 -5.56
C GLU A 14 -3.89 -1.29 -5.13
N GLY A 15 -4.01 -2.30 -5.99
CA GLY A 15 -3.44 -3.64 -5.75
C GLY A 15 -1.92 -3.63 -5.61
N ARG A 16 -1.21 -2.82 -6.41
CA ARG A 16 0.24 -2.65 -6.32
C ARG A 16 0.65 -2.07 -4.97
N VAL A 17 0.02 -0.95 -4.57
CA VAL A 17 0.35 -0.26 -3.31
C VAL A 17 0.03 -1.15 -2.10
N LYS A 18 -1.08 -1.88 -2.09
CA LYS A 18 -1.41 -2.85 -1.02
C LYS A 18 -0.35 -3.95 -0.92
N GLY A 19 0.10 -4.48 -2.05
CA GLY A 19 1.17 -5.48 -2.10
C GLY A 19 2.49 -4.96 -1.52
N GLU A 20 2.87 -3.73 -1.85
CA GLU A 20 4.07 -3.07 -1.30
C GLU A 20 3.98 -2.90 0.22
N ILE A 21 2.86 -2.41 0.73
CA ILE A 21 2.63 -2.25 2.18
C ILE A 21 2.80 -3.59 2.90
N LEU A 22 2.15 -4.65 2.40
CA LEU A 22 2.23 -5.98 3.01
C LEU A 22 3.67 -6.53 3.03
N LEU A 23 4.42 -6.31 1.94
CA LEU A 23 5.82 -6.74 1.87
C LEU A 23 6.68 -5.97 2.87
N LEU A 24 6.52 -4.65 2.95
CA LEU A 24 7.26 -3.79 3.87
C LEU A 24 6.95 -4.12 5.32
N GLN A 25 5.67 -4.37 5.66
CA GLN A 25 5.27 -4.80 6.99
C GLN A 25 5.94 -6.12 7.39
N LYS A 26 6.00 -7.09 6.48
CA LYS A 26 6.71 -8.36 6.72
C LYS A 26 8.21 -8.17 6.91
N LEU A 27 8.85 -7.32 6.10
CA LEU A 27 10.28 -7.03 6.21
C LEU A 27 10.63 -6.32 7.53
N LEU A 28 9.74 -5.45 8.01
CA LEU A 28 9.88 -4.72 9.27
C LEU A 28 9.38 -5.49 10.50
N LEU A 29 8.89 -6.72 10.33
CA LEU A 29 8.23 -7.52 11.37
C LEU A 29 7.07 -6.77 12.06
N LEU A 30 6.37 -5.92 11.31
CA LEU A 30 5.19 -5.20 11.77
C LEU A 30 3.92 -6.03 11.55
N PRO A 31 2.85 -5.74 12.31
CA PRO A 31 1.54 -6.34 12.06
C PRO A 31 1.07 -6.06 10.63
N VAL A 32 0.71 -7.12 9.91
CA VAL A 32 0.14 -6.99 8.56
C VAL A 32 -1.27 -6.43 8.63
N TRP A 33 -1.59 -5.56 7.69
CA TRP A 33 -2.92 -4.96 7.61
C TRP A 33 -3.98 -5.97 7.14
N THR A 34 -5.18 -5.81 7.66
CA THR A 34 -6.36 -6.56 7.22
C THR A 34 -7.04 -5.88 6.03
N ASP A 35 -7.83 -6.64 5.27
CA ASP A 35 -8.59 -6.10 4.14
C ASP A 35 -9.51 -4.94 4.56
N SER A 36 -10.05 -4.97 5.78
CA SER A 36 -10.87 -3.89 6.33
C SER A 36 -10.07 -2.61 6.56
N GLN A 37 -8.80 -2.72 6.98
CA GLN A 37 -7.91 -1.55 7.12
C GLN A 37 -7.56 -0.98 5.75
N PHE A 38 -7.29 -1.85 4.77
CA PHE A 38 -7.07 -1.42 3.39
C PHE A 38 -8.30 -0.77 2.74
N ALA A 39 -9.50 -1.24 3.05
CA ALA A 39 -10.75 -0.67 2.55
C ALA A 39 -11.13 0.65 3.22
N ALA A 40 -10.65 0.90 4.44
CA ALA A 40 -10.86 2.16 5.16
C ALA A 40 -9.93 3.29 4.70
N CYS A 41 -8.87 2.97 3.95
CA CYS A 41 -7.90 3.93 3.45
C CYS A 41 -8.11 4.21 1.96
N THR A 42 -7.92 5.47 1.58
CA THR A 42 -7.83 5.90 0.18
C THR A 42 -6.47 5.53 -0.42
N VAL A 43 -6.38 5.48 -1.75
CA VAL A 43 -5.12 5.24 -2.48
C VAL A 43 -4.01 6.20 -2.03
N GLN A 44 -4.35 7.46 -1.73
CA GLN A 44 -3.39 8.46 -1.30
C GLN A 44 -2.84 8.18 0.11
N GLU A 45 -3.70 7.74 1.04
CA GLU A 45 -3.28 7.32 2.37
C GLU A 45 -2.43 6.04 2.32
N LEU A 46 -2.80 5.08 1.46
CA LEU A 46 -2.00 3.88 1.22
C LEU A 46 -0.60 4.23 0.70
N SER A 47 -0.50 5.15 -0.27
CA SER A 47 0.80 5.63 -0.76
C SER A 47 1.63 6.29 0.34
N GLN A 48 1.00 7.07 1.23
CA GLN A 48 1.70 7.68 2.37
C GLN A 48 2.21 6.63 3.37
N VAL A 49 1.43 5.59 3.62
CA VAL A 49 1.82 4.46 4.49
C VAL A 49 2.96 3.67 3.87
N SER A 50 2.91 3.39 2.56
CA SER A 50 4.01 2.74 1.84
C SER A 50 5.30 3.56 1.97
N ALA A 51 5.25 4.88 1.76
CA ALA A 51 6.40 5.76 1.91
C ALA A 51 6.97 5.78 3.34
N ASP A 52 6.12 5.83 4.38
CA ASP A 52 6.56 5.77 5.78
C ASP A 52 7.26 4.45 6.09
N LEU A 53 6.68 3.33 5.65
CA LEU A 53 7.27 2.00 5.84
C LEU A 53 8.60 1.86 5.10
N GLN A 54 8.72 2.39 3.87
CA GLN A 54 9.99 2.43 3.14
C GLN A 54 11.04 3.24 3.90
N HIS A 55 10.68 4.42 4.41
CA HIS A 55 11.58 5.25 5.20
C HIS A 55 12.07 4.54 6.45
N ARG A 56 11.18 3.85 7.19
CA ARG A 56 11.57 3.05 8.36
C ARG A 56 12.50 1.90 8.01
N LEU A 57 12.27 1.22 6.88
CA LEU A 57 13.14 0.15 6.41
C LEU A 57 14.54 0.65 6.06
N ILE A 58 14.65 1.83 5.44
CA ILE A 58 15.93 2.45 5.12
C ILE A 58 16.63 2.93 6.41
N ALA A 59 15.90 3.63 7.28
CA ALA A 59 16.44 4.17 8.53
C ALA A 59 16.89 3.08 9.51
N GLY A 60 16.18 1.94 9.57
CA GLY A 60 16.56 0.79 10.42
C GLY A 60 17.76 -0.02 9.88
N ARG A 61 18.22 0.25 8.66
CA ARG A 61 19.40 -0.39 8.04
C ARG A 61 20.64 0.52 8.05
N SER A 62 20.49 1.74 8.54
CA SER A 62 21.55 2.75 8.69
C SER A 62 22.19 2.62 10.08
#